data_AF-A0A0M8TK52-F1
#
_entry.id   AF-A0A0M8TK52-F1
#
_cell.length_a   1.000
_cell.length_b   1.000
_cell.length_c   1.000
_cell.angle_alpha   90.00
_cell.angle_beta   90.00
_cell.angle_gamma   90.00
#
_symmetry.space_group_name_H-M   'P 1'
#
loop_
_entity.id
_entity.type
_entity.pdbx_description
1 polymer ?
#
loop_
_entity_poly.entity_id
_entity_poly.type
_entity_poly.pdbx_seq_one_letter_code
_entity_poly.pdbx_strand_id
1 'polypeptide(L)'
;DANTLLSVADHALRSRDYVNVIVAGKQPCFDWLTLDQARAHCARGAGIWDWAGAEDGAREPDVVLAGAGDVPTLEVLAAAQLLRAHLPELAVRVVNVVDLARLLPAEEHPHGMPDAEYDALFTRDKPVIFAYHGYPWLIHRLAYRRTGHKNLHVRGYKEIGTTTTPFDMVVRNDLDRYRLVMDVIDRVPGLAVRAAPVRQLMEDTRLRHHTWIREHGTDLPEVADWTWTA
;
A
#
# COMPACT_ATOMS: atom_id res chain seq x y z
N ASP A 1 11.68 -1.03 -3.90
CA ASP A 1 12.61 -2.16 -4.10
C ASP A 1 13.98 -1.61 -4.51
N ALA A 2 14.95 -2.48 -4.81
CA ALA A 2 16.30 -2.05 -5.16
C ALA A 2 16.34 -1.25 -6.47
N ASN A 3 15.57 -1.64 -7.47
CA ASN A 3 15.54 -0.93 -8.76
C ASN A 3 14.92 0.48 -8.65
N THR A 4 13.86 0.63 -7.86
CA THR A 4 13.30 1.95 -7.52
C THR A 4 14.33 2.79 -6.76
N LEU A 5 15.03 2.19 -5.79
CA LEU A 5 16.09 2.87 -5.03
C LEU A 5 17.22 3.37 -5.94
N LEU A 6 17.68 2.56 -6.90
CA LEU A 6 18.69 2.97 -7.87
C LEU A 6 18.22 4.16 -8.70
N SER A 7 16.97 4.15 -9.16
CA SER A 7 16.40 5.25 -9.95
C SER A 7 16.28 6.54 -9.15
N VAL A 8 15.79 6.50 -7.91
CA VAL A 8 15.67 7.72 -7.07
C VAL A 8 17.03 8.22 -6.62
N ALA A 9 18.00 7.34 -6.37
CA ALA A 9 19.36 7.73 -6.01
C ALA A 9 20.09 8.42 -7.17
N ASP A 10 19.97 7.91 -8.41
CA ASP A 10 20.53 8.58 -9.59
C ASP A 10 19.95 9.99 -9.77
N HIS A 11 18.63 10.15 -9.61
CA HIS A 11 18.00 11.47 -9.63
C HIS A 11 18.54 12.39 -8.52
N ALA A 12 18.58 11.91 -7.28
CA ALA A 12 19.02 12.70 -6.13
C ALA A 12 20.46 13.20 -6.28
N LEU A 13 21.38 12.35 -6.76
CA LEU A 13 22.80 12.70 -6.96
C LEU A 13 23.01 13.74 -8.09
N ARG A 14 22.12 13.78 -9.08
CA ARG A 14 22.16 14.74 -10.18
C ARG A 14 21.43 16.05 -9.87
N SER A 15 20.48 16.01 -8.94
CA SER A 15 19.70 17.19 -8.54
C SER A 15 20.58 18.29 -7.92
N ARG A 16 20.09 19.53 -7.96
CA ARG A 16 20.73 20.72 -7.39
C ARG A 16 19.66 21.56 -6.70
N ASP A 17 20.00 22.15 -5.56
CA ASP A 17 19.09 22.97 -4.75
C ASP A 17 17.87 22.20 -4.19
N TYR A 18 18.03 20.90 -3.94
CA TYR A 18 17.05 20.03 -3.26
C TYR A 18 17.58 19.53 -1.92
N VAL A 19 16.65 19.28 -0.99
CA VAL A 19 16.87 18.34 0.13
C VAL A 19 16.14 17.05 -0.22
N ASN A 20 16.91 16.00 -0.56
CA ASN A 20 16.35 14.70 -0.91
C ASN A 20 16.30 13.78 0.31
N VAL A 21 15.11 13.37 0.73
CA VAL A 21 14.91 12.36 1.78
C VAL A 21 14.52 11.05 1.13
N ILE A 22 15.38 10.04 1.20
CA ILE A 22 15.15 8.71 0.65
C ILE A 22 14.90 7.74 1.80
N VAL A 23 13.70 7.18 1.86
CA VAL A 23 13.33 6.13 2.83
C VAL A 23 13.49 4.77 2.13
N ALA A 24 14.43 3.96 2.62
CA ALA A 24 14.71 2.65 2.05
C ALA A 24 14.97 1.61 3.15
N GLY A 25 14.36 0.44 3.01
CA GLY A 25 14.66 -0.71 3.85
C GLY A 25 16.03 -1.31 3.55
N LYS A 26 16.59 -1.97 4.56
CA LYS A 26 17.86 -2.70 4.46
C LYS A 26 17.69 -4.21 4.67
N GLN A 27 16.53 -4.63 5.17
CA GLN A 27 16.17 -6.03 5.35
C GLN A 27 15.95 -6.69 3.98
N PRO A 28 16.19 -8.01 3.85
CA PRO A 28 15.82 -8.75 2.65
C PRO A 28 14.36 -8.47 2.27
N CYS A 29 14.14 -8.12 1.01
CA CYS A 29 12.81 -7.81 0.48
C CYS A 29 12.74 -8.21 -0.99
N PHE A 30 11.52 -8.18 -1.55
CA PHE A 30 11.29 -8.46 -2.96
C PHE A 30 11.75 -7.30 -3.85
N ASP A 31 12.21 -7.66 -5.05
CA ASP A 31 12.29 -6.75 -6.17
C ASP A 31 11.04 -6.88 -7.04
N TRP A 32 10.29 -5.79 -7.17
CA TRP A 32 8.96 -5.77 -7.79
C TRP A 32 9.02 -5.34 -9.25
N LEU A 33 9.89 -4.38 -9.55
CA LEU A 33 10.03 -3.77 -10.86
C LEU A 33 11.38 -4.12 -11.46
N THR A 34 11.43 -4.35 -12.77
CA THR A 34 12.69 -4.28 -13.51
C THR A 34 13.24 -2.84 -13.46
N LEU A 35 14.53 -2.66 -13.77
CA LEU A 35 15.13 -1.32 -13.75
C LEU A 35 14.42 -0.33 -14.70
N ASP A 36 13.98 -0.77 -15.88
CA ASP A 36 13.29 0.10 -16.83
C ASP A 36 11.86 0.44 -16.37
N GLN A 37 11.16 -0.53 -15.77
CA GLN A 37 9.87 -0.26 -15.11
C GLN A 37 10.03 0.73 -13.95
N ALA A 38 11.06 0.55 -13.13
CA ALA A 38 11.36 1.43 -12.00
C ALA A 38 11.69 2.86 -12.46
N ARG A 39 12.49 3.03 -13.52
CA ARG A 39 12.75 4.37 -14.12
C ARG A 39 11.48 5.06 -14.56
N ALA A 40 10.63 4.35 -15.31
CA ALA A 40 9.36 4.91 -15.79
C ALA A 40 8.41 5.24 -14.63
N HIS A 41 8.35 4.39 -13.61
CA HIS A 41 7.53 4.58 -12.42
C HIS A 41 8.01 5.75 -11.57
N CYS A 42 9.31 5.84 -11.30
CA CYS A 42 9.91 6.95 -10.53
C CYS A 42 9.75 8.29 -11.26
N ALA A 43 9.83 8.30 -12.59
CA ALA A 43 9.59 9.52 -13.38
C ALA A 43 8.15 10.04 -13.24
N ARG A 44 7.17 9.15 -13.07
CA ARG A 44 5.78 9.53 -12.74
C ARG A 44 5.57 9.81 -11.25
N GLY A 45 6.39 9.23 -10.39
CA GLY A 45 6.35 9.35 -8.93
C GLY A 45 5.19 8.60 -8.25
N ALA A 46 4.10 8.32 -8.95
CA ALA A 46 3.01 7.43 -8.55
C ALA A 46 2.42 6.74 -9.79
N GLY A 47 1.84 5.55 -9.62
CA GLY A 47 1.25 4.83 -10.75
C GLY A 47 0.55 3.53 -10.38
N ILE A 48 -0.29 3.06 -11.31
CA ILE A 48 -0.99 1.78 -11.21
C ILE A 48 -0.03 0.65 -11.54
N TRP A 49 -0.10 -0.44 -10.77
CA TRP A 49 0.60 -1.68 -11.04
C TRP A 49 -0.40 -2.72 -11.56
N ASP A 50 -0.60 -2.74 -12.88
CA ASP A 50 -1.64 -3.55 -13.54
C ASP A 50 -1.50 -5.05 -13.23
N TRP A 51 -0.26 -5.54 -13.07
CA TRP A 51 0.03 -6.94 -12.74
C TRP A 51 -0.35 -7.33 -11.30
N ALA A 52 -0.57 -6.35 -10.42
CA ALA A 52 -0.90 -6.58 -9.01
C ALA A 52 -2.41 -6.44 -8.73
N GLY A 53 -3.13 -5.73 -9.59
CA GLY A 53 -4.57 -5.54 -9.49
C GLY A 53 -5.38 -6.73 -10.03
N ALA A 54 -6.70 -6.61 -9.89
CA ALA A 54 -7.70 -7.50 -10.48
C ALA A 54 -8.75 -6.74 -11.31
N GLU A 55 -8.50 -5.45 -11.62
CA GLU A 55 -9.35 -4.71 -12.57
C GLU A 55 -8.99 -5.06 -14.02
N ASP A 56 -10.00 -5.22 -14.87
CA ASP A 56 -9.88 -5.60 -16.29
C ASP A 56 -9.99 -4.39 -17.24
N GLY A 57 -10.13 -3.18 -16.68
CA GLY A 57 -10.34 -1.94 -17.42
C GLY A 57 -11.73 -1.80 -18.06
N ALA A 58 -12.63 -2.79 -17.91
CA ALA A 58 -13.99 -2.72 -18.45
C ALA A 58 -14.92 -1.87 -17.55
N ARG A 59 -14.58 -1.74 -16.27
CA ARG A 59 -15.30 -0.93 -15.27
C ARG A 59 -14.34 -0.29 -14.28
N GLU A 60 -14.83 0.69 -13.53
CA GLU A 60 -14.09 1.26 -12.40
C GLU A 60 -13.80 0.19 -11.32
N PRO A 61 -12.68 0.31 -10.60
CA PRO A 61 -12.39 -0.60 -9.49
C PRO A 61 -13.42 -0.43 -8.38
N ASP A 62 -13.66 -1.49 -7.62
CA ASP A 62 -14.48 -1.44 -6.41
C ASP A 62 -13.71 -0.79 -5.25
N VAL A 63 -12.37 -0.88 -5.28
CA VAL A 63 -11.46 -0.36 -4.26
C VAL A 63 -10.06 -0.12 -4.83
N VAL A 64 -9.37 0.88 -4.30
CA VAL A 64 -7.94 1.11 -4.55
C VAL A 64 -7.14 0.70 -3.32
N LEU A 65 -6.16 -0.18 -3.49
CA LEU A 65 -5.09 -0.41 -2.52
C LEU A 65 -3.87 0.40 -2.93
N ALA A 66 -3.40 1.28 -2.05
CA ALA A 66 -2.25 2.13 -2.31
C ALA A 66 -1.11 1.85 -1.31
N GLY A 67 0.14 1.81 -1.78
CA GLY A 67 1.32 1.59 -0.95
C GLY A 67 2.40 2.65 -1.17
N ALA A 68 2.95 3.19 -0.09
CA ALA A 68 4.11 4.08 -0.13
C ALA A 68 5.14 3.72 0.95
N GLY A 69 6.25 3.12 0.51
CA GLY A 69 7.26 2.46 1.35
C GLY A 69 7.38 0.98 1.01
N ASP A 70 8.51 0.38 1.32
CA ASP A 70 8.84 -1.02 1.03
C ASP A 70 7.93 -2.01 1.77
N VAL A 71 7.88 -1.94 3.11
CA VAL A 71 7.00 -2.80 3.93
C VAL A 71 5.51 -2.55 3.66
N PRO A 72 5.02 -1.30 3.61
CA PRO A 72 3.63 -1.03 3.21
C PRO A 72 3.26 -1.61 1.85
N THR A 73 4.16 -1.53 0.86
CA THR A 73 3.90 -2.08 -0.49
C THR A 73 3.82 -3.61 -0.44
N LEU A 74 4.69 -4.28 0.32
CA LEU A 74 4.64 -5.73 0.50
C LEU A 74 3.29 -6.17 1.06
N GLU A 75 2.80 -5.49 2.11
CA GLU A 75 1.53 -5.84 2.75
C GLU A 75 0.32 -5.50 1.87
N VAL A 76 0.38 -4.44 1.08
CA VAL A 76 -0.62 -4.12 0.03
C VAL A 76 -0.71 -5.23 -1.00
N LEU A 77 0.42 -5.73 -1.50
CA LEU A 77 0.44 -6.82 -2.47
C LEU A 77 -0.08 -8.12 -1.85
N ALA A 78 0.37 -8.47 -0.65
CA ALA A 78 -0.15 -9.65 0.03
C ALA A 78 -1.66 -9.55 0.30
N ALA A 79 -2.17 -8.37 0.65
CA ALA A 79 -3.61 -8.12 0.78
C ALA A 79 -4.34 -8.26 -0.56
N ALA A 80 -3.78 -7.73 -1.66
CA ALA A 80 -4.35 -7.90 -3.01
C ALA A 80 -4.44 -9.39 -3.40
N GLN A 81 -3.43 -10.19 -3.09
CA GLN A 81 -3.45 -11.63 -3.35
C GLN A 81 -4.52 -12.35 -2.51
N LEU A 82 -4.66 -12.00 -1.22
CA LEU A 82 -5.72 -12.55 -0.36
C LEU A 82 -7.12 -12.18 -0.85
N LEU A 83 -7.33 -10.93 -1.27
CA LEU A 83 -8.61 -10.49 -1.86
C LEU A 83 -8.91 -11.25 -3.15
N ARG A 84 -7.93 -11.40 -4.04
CA ARG A 84 -8.07 -12.18 -5.28
C ARG A 84 -8.44 -13.65 -5.00
N ALA A 85 -7.87 -14.25 -3.97
CA ALA A 85 -8.14 -15.64 -3.59
C ALA A 85 -9.53 -15.83 -2.96
N HIS A 86 -9.95 -14.90 -2.08
CA HIS A 86 -11.19 -15.05 -1.30
C HIS A 86 -12.40 -14.34 -1.91
N LEU A 87 -12.18 -13.31 -2.74
CA LEU A 87 -13.20 -12.42 -3.31
C LEU A 87 -12.87 -12.14 -4.80
N PRO A 88 -12.85 -13.16 -5.68
CA PRO A 88 -12.38 -13.02 -7.06
C PRO A 88 -13.22 -12.07 -7.94
N GLU A 89 -14.46 -11.75 -7.53
CA GLU A 89 -15.33 -10.79 -8.23
C GLU A 89 -14.97 -9.32 -7.93
N LEU A 90 -14.14 -9.07 -6.91
CA LEU A 90 -13.78 -7.72 -6.47
C LEU A 90 -12.71 -7.13 -7.40
N ALA A 91 -13.04 -6.05 -8.10
CA ALA A 91 -12.08 -5.33 -8.93
C ALA A 91 -11.19 -4.46 -8.03
N VAL A 92 -9.98 -4.94 -7.75
CA VAL A 92 -8.98 -4.24 -6.95
C VAL A 92 -7.99 -3.53 -7.86
N ARG A 93 -7.81 -2.22 -7.68
CA ARG A 93 -6.69 -1.48 -8.27
C ARG A 93 -5.54 -1.40 -7.28
N VAL A 94 -4.31 -1.63 -7.74
CA VAL A 94 -3.10 -1.42 -6.92
C VAL A 94 -2.35 -0.19 -7.42
N VAL A 95 -2.11 0.77 -6.53
CA VAL A 95 -1.32 1.99 -6.80
C VAL A 95 -0.07 2.00 -5.92
N ASN A 96 1.09 2.23 -6.53
CA ASN A 96 2.32 2.48 -5.78
C ASN A 96 2.71 3.95 -5.86
N VAL A 97 3.15 4.52 -4.73
CA VAL A 97 3.61 5.91 -4.63
C VAL A 97 5.05 5.93 -4.14
N VAL A 98 5.94 6.56 -4.92
CA VAL A 98 7.37 6.74 -4.64
C VAL A 98 7.65 8.18 -4.21
N ASP A 99 7.09 9.15 -4.94
CA ASP A 99 7.19 10.57 -4.62
C ASP A 99 5.89 11.04 -3.96
N LEU A 100 5.92 11.24 -2.64
CA LEU A 100 4.77 11.72 -1.87
C LEU A 100 4.31 13.13 -2.30
N ALA A 101 5.22 13.95 -2.83
CA ALA A 101 4.87 15.29 -3.26
C ALA A 101 3.96 15.29 -4.49
N ARG A 102 3.89 14.19 -5.25
CA ARG A 102 2.89 13.99 -6.32
C ARG A 102 1.47 14.07 -5.78
N LEU A 103 1.22 13.71 -4.52
CA LEU A 103 -0.14 13.76 -3.94
C LEU A 103 -0.68 15.19 -3.78
N LEU A 104 0.20 16.21 -3.72
CA LEU A 104 -0.18 17.62 -3.64
C LEU A 104 -0.73 18.14 -4.98
N PRO A 105 -1.67 19.12 -4.97
CA PRO A 105 -2.08 19.81 -6.19
C PRO A 105 -0.88 20.42 -6.93
N ALA A 106 -0.93 20.40 -8.26
CA ALA A 106 0.16 20.90 -9.12
C ALA A 106 0.46 22.39 -8.89
N GLU A 107 -0.54 23.17 -8.46
CA GLU A 107 -0.39 24.58 -8.10
C GLU A 107 0.29 24.82 -6.75
N GLU A 108 0.37 23.82 -5.87
CA GLU A 108 0.95 23.93 -4.52
C GLU A 108 2.41 23.44 -4.47
N HIS A 109 2.82 22.56 -5.39
CA HIS A 109 4.17 21.99 -5.40
C HIS A 109 4.63 21.67 -6.82
N PRO A 110 5.91 21.88 -7.19
CA PRO A 110 6.43 21.59 -8.54
C PRO A 110 6.27 20.13 -8.98
N HIS A 111 6.27 19.20 -8.03
CA HIS A 111 6.00 17.78 -8.27
C HIS A 111 4.51 17.43 -8.18
N GLY A 112 3.64 18.34 -7.73
CA GLY A 112 2.23 18.05 -7.55
C GLY A 112 1.56 17.59 -8.85
N MET A 113 0.57 16.73 -8.75
CA MET A 113 -0.20 16.27 -9.91
C MET A 113 -1.50 17.07 -10.09
N PRO A 114 -1.96 17.31 -11.33
CA PRO A 114 -3.28 17.87 -11.59
C PRO A 114 -4.39 16.97 -11.00
N ASP A 115 -5.52 17.56 -10.63
CA ASP A 115 -6.66 16.82 -10.05
C ASP A 115 -7.14 15.67 -10.95
N ALA A 116 -7.16 15.87 -12.26
CA ALA A 116 -7.54 14.82 -13.20
C ALA A 116 -6.61 13.60 -13.16
N GLU A 117 -5.30 13.79 -12.90
CA GLU A 117 -4.34 12.70 -12.76
C GLU A 117 -4.53 11.98 -11.41
N TYR A 118 -4.77 12.74 -10.34
CA TYR A 118 -5.06 12.17 -9.02
C TYR A 118 -6.33 11.31 -9.05
N ASP A 119 -7.41 11.87 -9.60
CA ASP A 119 -8.70 11.20 -9.72
C ASP A 119 -8.60 9.96 -10.63
N ALA A 120 -7.74 9.98 -11.65
CA ALA A 120 -7.49 8.81 -12.50
C ALA A 120 -6.80 7.67 -11.74
N LEU A 121 -5.93 7.97 -10.77
CA LEU A 121 -5.24 6.96 -9.96
C LEU A 121 -6.13 6.45 -8.81
N PHE A 122 -6.68 7.37 -8.03
CA PHE A 122 -7.34 7.08 -6.74
C PHE A 122 -8.86 7.04 -6.82
N THR A 123 -9.44 7.34 -7.98
CA THR A 123 -10.89 7.48 -8.20
C THR A 123 -11.50 8.68 -7.45
N ARG A 124 -12.72 9.05 -7.84
CA ARG A 124 -13.44 10.18 -7.23
C ARG A 124 -14.35 9.76 -6.09
N ASP A 125 -14.81 8.50 -6.11
CA ASP A 125 -15.91 8.02 -5.31
C ASP A 125 -15.69 6.63 -4.67
N LYS A 126 -14.65 5.88 -5.07
CA LYS A 126 -14.37 4.56 -4.50
C LYS A 126 -13.51 4.65 -3.24
N PRO A 127 -13.60 3.67 -2.32
CA PRO A 127 -12.70 3.58 -1.17
C PRO A 127 -11.23 3.44 -1.60
N VAL A 128 -10.34 4.14 -0.88
CA VAL A 128 -8.89 4.02 -1.04
C VAL A 128 -8.30 3.58 0.28
N ILE A 129 -7.71 2.38 0.33
CA ILE A 129 -6.95 1.90 1.48
C ILE A 129 -5.48 2.18 1.22
N PHE A 130 -4.91 3.14 1.94
CA PHE A 130 -3.55 3.60 1.74
C PHE A 130 -2.64 3.12 2.88
N ALA A 131 -1.67 2.27 2.56
CA ALA A 131 -0.63 1.82 3.47
C ALA A 131 0.61 2.73 3.34
N TYR A 132 0.99 3.36 4.44
CA TYR A 132 2.07 4.35 4.48
C TYR A 132 3.15 3.99 5.51
N HIS A 133 4.43 4.23 5.17
CA HIS A 133 5.56 3.92 6.07
C HIS A 133 5.60 4.81 7.33
N GLY A 134 5.12 6.05 7.24
CA GLY A 134 5.16 7.02 8.33
C GLY A 134 3.79 7.23 8.98
N TYR A 135 3.59 8.39 9.62
CA TYR A 135 2.31 8.71 10.25
C TYR A 135 1.20 8.95 9.19
N PRO A 136 0.02 8.32 9.34
CA PRO A 136 -1.11 8.47 8.41
C PRO A 136 -1.54 9.92 8.15
N TRP A 137 -1.41 10.78 9.16
CA TRP A 137 -1.79 12.20 9.10
C TRP A 137 -1.08 12.96 7.97
N LEU A 138 0.13 12.58 7.59
CA LEU A 138 0.81 13.25 6.48
C LEU A 138 0.05 13.04 5.17
N ILE A 139 -0.36 11.80 4.87
CA ILE A 139 -1.06 11.49 3.61
C ILE A 139 -2.39 12.25 3.54
N HIS A 140 -3.15 12.30 4.64
CA HIS A 140 -4.35 13.13 4.72
C HIS A 140 -4.05 14.61 4.48
N ARG A 141 -2.98 15.14 5.07
CA ARG A 141 -2.57 16.54 4.86
C ARG A 141 -2.18 16.82 3.41
N LEU A 142 -1.50 15.89 2.72
CA LEU A 142 -1.11 16.07 1.32
C LEU A 142 -2.32 15.98 0.38
N ALA A 143 -3.31 15.15 0.70
CA ALA A 143 -4.48 14.90 -0.14
C ALA A 143 -5.75 15.70 0.27
N TYR A 144 -5.67 16.62 1.23
CA TYR A 144 -6.86 17.23 1.86
C TYR A 144 -7.82 17.95 0.88
N ARG A 145 -7.31 18.50 -0.23
CA ARG A 145 -8.09 19.19 -1.26
C ARG A 145 -8.58 18.27 -2.39
N ARG A 146 -8.15 17.01 -2.41
CA ARG A 146 -8.43 16.10 -3.51
C ARG A 146 -9.87 15.63 -3.52
N THR A 147 -10.44 15.47 -4.72
CA THR A 147 -11.72 14.79 -4.87
C THR A 147 -11.60 13.37 -4.31
N GLY A 148 -12.61 12.93 -3.56
CA GLY A 148 -12.57 11.60 -2.94
C GLY A 148 -11.79 11.50 -1.64
N HIS A 149 -11.21 12.58 -1.08
CA HIS A 149 -10.50 12.54 0.21
C HIS A 149 -11.33 11.91 1.35
N LYS A 150 -12.66 12.07 1.34
CA LYS A 150 -13.57 11.40 2.31
C LYS A 150 -13.55 9.87 2.25
N ASN A 151 -13.11 9.30 1.13
CA ASN A 151 -13.00 7.86 0.88
C ASN A 151 -11.58 7.34 1.14
N LEU A 152 -10.63 8.23 1.42
CA LEU A 152 -9.24 7.89 1.73
C LEU A 152 -9.14 7.42 3.17
N HIS A 153 -8.70 6.18 3.34
CA HIS A 153 -8.44 5.57 4.64
C HIS A 153 -6.97 5.16 4.72
N VAL A 154 -6.22 5.84 5.57
CA VAL A 154 -4.76 5.67 5.66
C VAL A 154 -4.38 4.85 6.88
N ARG A 155 -3.55 3.82 6.68
CA ARG A 155 -2.85 3.07 7.70
C ARG A 155 -1.36 3.41 7.63
N GLY A 156 -0.69 3.35 8.78
CA GLY A 156 0.72 3.69 8.89
C GLY A 156 1.16 3.60 10.34
N TYR A 157 2.30 4.19 10.66
CA TYR A 157 2.88 4.12 11.99
C TYR A 157 2.00 4.83 13.04
N LYS A 158 1.74 4.14 14.17
CA LYS A 158 0.86 4.58 15.27
C LYS A 158 1.59 4.70 16.62
N GLU A 159 2.93 4.77 16.62
CA GLU A 159 3.74 4.71 17.87
C GLU A 159 3.62 3.41 18.66
N ILE A 160 3.35 2.29 17.98
CA ILE A 160 3.23 0.99 18.64
C ILE A 160 4.37 0.11 18.15
N GLY A 161 5.31 -0.19 19.04
CA GLY A 161 6.46 -1.04 18.74
C GLY A 161 7.12 -1.56 20.00
N THR A 162 7.82 -2.68 19.86
CA THR A 162 8.71 -3.27 20.87
C THR A 162 9.66 -4.24 20.17
N THR A 163 10.59 -4.85 20.89
CA THR A 163 11.36 -5.98 20.36
C THR A 163 10.42 -7.16 20.10
N THR A 164 10.18 -7.47 18.83
CA THR A 164 9.25 -8.51 18.39
C THR A 164 9.62 -8.98 16.97
N THR A 165 8.84 -9.91 16.41
CA THR A 165 9.04 -10.40 15.04
C THR A 165 8.72 -9.32 13.99
N PRO A 166 9.32 -9.38 12.77
CA PRO A 166 9.10 -8.37 11.75
C PRO A 166 7.63 -8.10 11.42
N PHE A 167 6.80 -9.14 11.24
CA PHE A 167 5.39 -8.94 10.92
C PHE A 167 4.57 -8.49 12.15
N ASP A 168 4.92 -8.88 13.37
CA ASP A 168 4.25 -8.35 14.57
C ASP A 168 4.39 -6.83 14.70
N MET A 169 5.52 -6.26 14.25
CA MET A 169 5.68 -4.80 14.19
C MET A 169 4.61 -4.15 13.29
N VAL A 170 4.25 -4.80 12.19
CA VAL A 170 3.23 -4.34 11.25
C VAL A 170 1.81 -4.54 11.83
N VAL A 171 1.55 -5.71 12.42
CA VAL A 171 0.26 -6.06 13.05
C VAL A 171 -0.11 -5.07 14.15
N ARG A 172 0.86 -4.69 14.98
CA ARG A 172 0.70 -3.70 16.06
C ARG A 172 0.28 -2.32 15.58
N ASN A 173 0.66 -1.95 14.36
CA ASN A 173 0.32 -0.67 13.75
C ASN A 173 -0.95 -0.75 12.88
N ASP A 174 -1.68 -1.89 12.88
CA ASP A 174 -2.84 -2.12 12.01
C ASP A 174 -2.49 -1.88 10.52
N LEU A 175 -1.27 -2.23 10.11
CA LEU A 175 -0.77 -2.07 8.73
C LEU A 175 -0.64 -3.42 8.00
N ASP A 176 -0.93 -4.53 8.69
CA ASP A 176 -0.73 -5.88 8.19
C ASP A 176 -1.74 -6.26 7.09
N ARG A 177 -1.36 -7.16 6.18
CA ARG A 177 -2.21 -7.63 5.07
C ARG A 177 -3.60 -8.05 5.49
N TYR A 178 -3.77 -8.69 6.65
CA TYR A 178 -5.07 -9.15 7.11
C TYR A 178 -5.94 -7.95 7.53
N ARG A 179 -5.34 -6.96 8.20
CA ARG A 179 -6.01 -5.70 8.48
C ARG A 179 -6.39 -4.93 7.22
N LEU A 180 -5.53 -4.89 6.21
CA LEU A 180 -5.85 -4.23 4.94
C LEU A 180 -7.04 -4.90 4.24
N VAL A 181 -7.11 -6.24 4.24
CA VAL A 181 -8.27 -7.00 3.74
C VAL A 181 -9.54 -6.64 4.51
N MET A 182 -9.49 -6.60 5.85
CA MET A 182 -10.63 -6.19 6.67
C MET A 182 -11.09 -4.76 6.35
N ASP A 183 -10.15 -3.82 6.17
CA ASP A 183 -10.49 -2.44 5.83
C ASP A 183 -11.19 -2.30 4.49
N VAL A 184 -10.84 -3.14 3.50
CA VAL A 184 -11.55 -3.26 2.23
C VAL A 184 -12.97 -3.77 2.45
N ILE A 185 -13.13 -4.89 3.15
CA ILE A 185 -14.46 -5.49 3.42
C ILE A 185 -15.39 -4.50 4.11
N ASP A 186 -14.87 -3.74 5.07
CA ASP A 186 -15.64 -2.80 5.88
C ASP A 186 -16.04 -1.53 5.10
N ARG A 187 -15.37 -1.20 4.00
CA ARG A 187 -15.56 0.07 3.26
C ARG A 187 -16.18 -0.08 1.88
N VAL A 188 -16.02 -1.23 1.23
CA VAL A 188 -16.65 -1.47 -0.07
C VAL A 188 -18.16 -1.68 0.15
N PRO A 189 -19.03 -0.86 -0.49
CA PRO A 189 -20.47 -0.98 -0.31
C PRO A 189 -20.99 -2.38 -0.62
N GLY A 190 -21.78 -2.95 0.29
CA GLY A 190 -22.38 -4.28 0.15
C GLY A 190 -21.45 -5.46 0.45
N LEU A 191 -20.16 -5.23 0.73
CA LEU A 191 -19.20 -6.31 0.96
C LEU A 191 -19.21 -6.82 2.41
N ALA A 192 -19.43 -5.95 3.41
CA ALA A 192 -19.36 -6.30 4.83
C ALA A 192 -20.20 -7.53 5.23
N VAL A 193 -21.42 -7.66 4.68
CA VAL A 193 -22.30 -8.80 4.96
C VAL A 193 -21.89 -10.02 4.14
N ARG A 194 -21.63 -9.85 2.83
CA ARG A 194 -21.28 -10.95 1.91
C ARG A 194 -19.95 -11.62 2.25
N ALA A 195 -18.98 -10.84 2.73
CA ALA A 195 -17.63 -11.29 3.04
C ALA A 195 -17.38 -11.47 4.55
N ALA A 196 -18.42 -11.51 5.38
CA ALA A 196 -18.29 -11.70 6.82
C ALA A 196 -17.42 -12.93 7.21
N PRO A 197 -17.53 -14.10 6.55
CA PRO A 197 -16.65 -15.23 6.85
C PRO A 197 -15.17 -14.96 6.53
N VAL A 198 -14.88 -14.23 5.45
CA VAL A 198 -13.51 -13.84 5.06
C VAL A 198 -12.95 -12.85 6.06
N ARG A 199 -13.76 -11.86 6.47
CA ARG A 199 -13.40 -10.90 7.50
C ARG A 199 -13.06 -11.59 8.82
N GLN A 200 -13.88 -12.55 9.25
CA GLN A 200 -13.63 -13.33 10.46
C GLN A 200 -12.34 -14.15 10.35
N LEU A 201 -12.08 -14.79 9.20
CA LEU A 201 -10.81 -15.50 8.95
C LEU A 201 -9.58 -14.58 9.13
N MET A 202 -9.66 -13.32 8.69
CA MET A 202 -8.57 -12.35 8.88
C MET A 202 -8.36 -12.02 10.36
N GLU A 203 -9.44 -11.86 11.14
CA GLU A 203 -9.38 -11.64 12.59
C GLU A 203 -8.77 -12.85 13.32
N ASP A 204 -9.27 -14.05 13.01
CA ASP A 204 -8.80 -15.31 13.59
C ASP A 204 -7.31 -15.55 13.26
N THR A 205 -6.86 -15.16 12.06
CA THR A 205 -5.46 -15.27 11.67
C THR A 205 -4.57 -14.32 12.46
N ARG A 206 -5.00 -13.08 12.74
CA ARG A 206 -4.26 -12.17 13.62
C ARG A 206 -4.23 -12.66 15.07
N LEU A 207 -5.30 -13.28 15.55
CA LEU A 207 -5.31 -13.92 16.87
C LEU A 207 -4.34 -15.11 16.93
N ARG A 208 -4.31 -15.94 15.89
CA ARG A 208 -3.38 -17.06 15.78
C ARG A 208 -1.92 -16.59 15.71
N HIS A 209 -1.64 -15.52 14.96
CA HIS A 209 -0.33 -14.88 14.92
C HIS A 209 0.14 -14.44 16.31
N HIS A 210 -0.74 -13.81 17.08
CA HIS A 210 -0.43 -13.37 18.45
C HIS A 210 0.03 -14.51 19.36
N THR A 211 -0.65 -15.66 19.29
CA THR A 211 -0.24 -16.86 20.04
C THR A 211 1.06 -17.43 19.49
N TRP A 212 1.17 -17.55 18.17
CA TRP A 212 2.32 -18.17 17.50
C TRP A 212 3.65 -17.50 17.83
N ILE A 213 3.74 -16.16 17.74
CA ILE A 213 5.01 -15.45 17.98
C ILE A 213 5.51 -15.61 19.42
N ARG A 214 4.62 -15.83 20.39
CA ARG A 214 4.98 -16.03 21.80
C ARG A 214 5.48 -17.44 22.06
N GLU A 215 4.89 -18.41 21.38
CA GLU A 215 5.26 -19.81 21.52
C GLU A 215 6.52 -20.16 20.73
N HIS A 216 6.69 -19.59 19.53
CA HIS A 216 7.72 -20.02 18.57
C HIS A 216 8.82 -18.98 18.35
N GLY A 217 8.59 -17.71 18.69
CA GLY A 217 9.57 -16.63 18.47
C GLY A 217 9.79 -16.27 16.99
N THR A 218 8.96 -16.77 16.09
CA THR A 218 8.99 -16.51 14.64
C THR A 218 7.63 -16.06 14.15
N ASP A 219 7.56 -15.43 12.97
CA ASP A 219 6.28 -15.15 12.32
C ASP A 219 5.61 -16.42 11.81
N LEU A 220 4.31 -16.32 11.52
CA LEU A 220 3.54 -17.43 10.95
C LEU A 220 4.18 -17.92 9.63
N PRO A 221 4.22 -19.23 9.36
CA PRO A 221 4.80 -19.77 8.12
C PRO A 221 4.19 -19.15 6.86
N GLU A 222 2.87 -18.96 6.81
CA GLU A 222 2.21 -18.33 5.66
C GLU A 222 2.55 -16.84 5.46
N VAL A 223 3.19 -16.20 6.44
CA VAL A 223 3.73 -14.84 6.33
C VAL A 223 5.22 -14.89 5.97
N ALA A 224 5.99 -15.73 6.67
CA ALA A 224 7.44 -15.84 6.50
C ALA A 224 7.83 -16.46 5.15
N ASP A 225 7.10 -17.47 4.71
CA ASP A 225 7.31 -18.21 3.46
C ASP A 225 6.46 -17.66 2.30
N TRP A 226 5.77 -16.54 2.54
CA TRP A 226 4.93 -15.91 1.53
C TRP A 226 5.75 -15.51 0.30
N THR A 227 5.24 -15.82 -0.88
CA THR A 227 5.81 -15.37 -2.16
C THR A 227 4.71 -14.80 -3.04
N TRP A 228 5.07 -13.81 -3.85
CA TRP A 228 4.17 -13.29 -4.86
C TRP A 228 3.99 -14.32 -5.98
N THR A 229 2.76 -14.76 -6.18
CA THR A 229 2.37 -15.55 -7.36
C THR A 229 1.58 -14.66 -8.31
N ALA A 230 2.11 -14.53 -9.53
CA ALA A 230 1.47 -13.80 -10.61
C ALA A 230 0.12 -14.45 -10.97
#